data_AF-A0A6V8ERP6-F1
#
_entry.id   AF-A0A6V8ERP6-F1
#
_cell.length_a   1.000
_cell.length_b   1.000
_cell.length_c   1.000
_cell.angle_alpha   90.00
_cell.angle_beta   90.00
_cell.angle_gamma   90.00
#
_symmetry.space_group_name_H-M   'P 1'
#
loop_
_entity.id
_entity.type
_entity.pdbx_description
1 polymer ?
#
loop_
_entity_poly.entity_id
_entity_poly.type
_entity_poly.pdbx_seq_one_letter_code
_entity_poly.pdbx_strand_id
1 'polypeptide(L)'
;NCDGDEDAIMLLMDGLLNFSREILPANRGGQMDAPLVLTTRLNPTEIDKEALNVDAAWFYERQFYEATLHQPHPKDIADTMDFVERRLGSVAAVRGYGFTHDCNRIDEGPELSAYKTLATMIDKMNGQLNLCQRLRAIDARTVASSVIRSHFLPDLRGNLNAYGRQKVRCLKCGHSYRRMPLAGHCIQAQKAGGRGLSAHGIARSEGGLCNGRLALTVSEGAVRKYIEVTKHVMDTYGVDTYTRQNMEWLAGSV
;
A
#
# COMPACT_ATOMS: atom_id res chain seq x y z
N ASN A 1 -3.61 -8.62 12.12
CA ASN A 1 -2.26 -8.84 12.66
C ASN A 1 -1.80 -7.53 13.29
N CYS A 2 -0.64 -7.49 13.95
CA CYS A 2 -0.09 -6.25 14.52
C CYS A 2 1.24 -5.84 13.85
N ASP A 3 1.41 -6.15 12.57
CA ASP A 3 2.63 -5.92 11.76
C ASP A 3 2.58 -4.61 10.94
N GLY A 4 1.65 -3.70 11.28
CA GLY A 4 1.45 -2.41 10.61
C GLY A 4 0.05 -2.19 10.04
N ASP A 5 -0.91 -3.04 10.41
CA ASP A 5 -2.33 -2.90 10.04
C ASP A 5 -2.91 -1.57 10.57
N GLU A 6 -3.78 -0.96 9.76
CA GLU A 6 -4.52 0.26 10.14
C GLU A 6 -5.91 -0.12 10.65
N ASP A 7 -6.27 0.35 11.84
CA ASP A 7 -7.58 0.13 12.45
C ASP A 7 -8.44 1.41 12.46
N ALA A 8 -9.76 1.21 12.45
CA ALA A 8 -10.73 2.28 12.59
C ALA A 8 -11.22 2.39 14.05
N ILE A 9 -11.25 3.61 14.58
CA ILE A 9 -11.81 3.91 15.90
C ILE A 9 -12.99 4.86 15.70
N MET A 10 -14.14 4.51 16.28
CA MET A 10 -15.32 5.37 16.32
C MET A 10 -15.89 5.47 17.73
N LEU A 11 -16.54 6.60 18.02
CA LEU A 11 -17.25 6.75 19.28
C LEU A 11 -18.49 5.85 19.30
N LEU A 12 -18.70 5.13 20.39
CA LEU A 12 -19.79 4.15 20.51
C LEU A 12 -21.16 4.77 20.19
N MET A 13 -21.47 5.94 20.73
CA MET A 13 -22.77 6.58 20.51
C MET A 13 -22.96 7.04 19.07
N ASP A 14 -21.88 7.48 18.40
CA ASP A 14 -21.91 7.86 16.99
C ASP A 14 -22.24 6.65 16.11
N GLY A 15 -21.55 5.53 16.35
CA GLY A 15 -21.86 4.27 15.68
C GLY A 15 -23.30 3.83 15.89
N LEU A 16 -23.85 3.94 17.10
CA LEU A 16 -25.23 3.52 17.38
C LEU A 16 -26.31 4.43 16.78
N LEU A 17 -26.08 5.75 16.69
CA LEU A 17 -27.07 6.70 16.17
C LEU A 17 -27.02 6.83 14.65
N ASN A 18 -25.83 6.79 14.06
CA ASN A 18 -25.62 7.16 12.67
C ASN A 18 -25.42 5.94 11.75
N PHE A 19 -25.30 4.72 12.29
CA PHE A 19 -25.20 3.52 11.49
C PHE A 19 -26.57 2.94 11.10
N SER A 20 -26.72 2.61 9.83
CA SER A 20 -27.83 1.79 9.33
C SER A 20 -27.32 0.88 8.21
N ARG A 21 -27.81 -0.36 8.14
CA ARG A 21 -27.44 -1.27 7.04
C ARG A 21 -27.90 -0.78 5.67
N GLU A 22 -28.90 0.11 5.63
CA GLU A 22 -29.43 0.68 4.38
C GLU A 22 -28.46 1.64 3.67
N ILE A 23 -27.50 2.22 4.40
CA ILE A 23 -26.50 3.11 3.82
C ILE A 23 -25.30 2.34 3.22
N LEU A 24 -25.22 1.03 3.48
CA LEU A 24 -24.10 0.22 3.00
C LEU A 24 -24.21 -0.01 1.49
N PRO A 25 -23.11 0.10 0.74
CA PRO A 25 -23.12 -0.19 -0.69
C PRO A 25 -23.44 -1.67 -0.93
N ALA A 26 -24.18 -1.96 -2.01
CA ALA A 26 -24.52 -3.32 -2.39
C ALA A 26 -23.31 -4.16 -2.88
N ASN A 27 -22.16 -3.50 -3.11
CA ASN A 27 -20.93 -4.16 -3.54
C ASN A 27 -20.23 -4.82 -2.34
N ARG A 28 -19.76 -6.07 -2.51
CA ARG A 28 -19.18 -6.91 -1.44
C ARG A 28 -18.10 -6.23 -0.59
N GLY A 29 -17.26 -5.36 -1.18
CA GLY A 29 -16.14 -4.74 -0.47
C GLY A 29 -16.56 -3.77 0.64
N GLY A 30 -17.64 -3.00 0.47
CA GLY A 30 -18.02 -1.97 1.45
C GLY A 30 -18.85 -2.49 2.62
N GLN A 31 -19.21 -3.77 2.63
CA GLN A 31 -19.91 -4.40 3.76
C GLN A 31 -18.95 -5.00 4.79
N MET A 32 -17.70 -5.26 4.42
CA MET A 32 -16.72 -5.94 5.27
C MET A 32 -16.16 -5.03 6.38
N ASP A 33 -16.08 -3.73 6.12
CA ASP A 33 -15.51 -2.74 7.06
C ASP A 33 -16.58 -2.10 7.97
N ALA A 34 -17.83 -2.57 7.89
CA ALA A 34 -18.94 -2.03 8.67
C ALA A 34 -19.07 -2.75 10.03
N PRO A 35 -19.34 -2.02 11.13
CA PRO A 35 -19.49 -2.61 12.47
C PRO A 35 -20.84 -3.33 12.61
N LEU A 36 -20.99 -4.48 11.96
CA LEU A 36 -22.24 -5.27 11.95
C LEU A 36 -22.52 -5.97 13.29
N VAL A 37 -21.47 -6.29 14.04
CA VAL A 37 -21.53 -6.96 15.35
C VAL A 37 -20.56 -6.26 16.28
N LEU A 38 -20.97 -6.05 17.53
CA LEU A 38 -20.14 -5.47 18.57
C LEU A 38 -19.86 -6.51 19.65
N THR A 39 -18.58 -6.84 19.84
CA THR A 39 -18.13 -7.70 20.93
C THR A 39 -17.92 -6.86 22.19
N THR A 40 -18.65 -7.17 23.26
CA THR A 40 -18.59 -6.40 24.53
C THR A 40 -17.62 -6.98 25.55
N ARG A 41 -17.20 -8.23 25.38
CA ARG A 41 -16.26 -8.91 26.27
C ARG A 41 -15.27 -9.72 25.45
N LEU A 42 -14.00 -9.63 25.80
CA LEU A 42 -12.95 -10.41 25.15
C LEU A 42 -12.90 -11.81 25.77
N ASN A 43 -13.04 -12.84 24.94
CA ASN A 43 -12.82 -14.23 25.32
C ASN A 43 -11.43 -14.68 24.83
N PRO A 44 -10.47 -14.98 25.73
CA PRO A 44 -9.11 -15.40 25.34
C PRO A 44 -9.03 -16.67 24.51
N THR A 45 -10.10 -17.47 24.40
CA THR A 45 -10.11 -18.64 23.50
C THR A 45 -10.54 -18.31 22.07
N GLU A 46 -11.14 -17.14 21.86
CA GLU A 46 -11.69 -16.70 20.56
C GLU A 46 -10.81 -15.65 19.87
N ILE A 47 -9.69 -15.27 20.50
CA ILE A 47 -8.72 -14.34 19.92
C ILE A 47 -7.89 -15.02 18.82
N ASP A 48 -7.22 -14.18 18.04
CA ASP A 48 -6.34 -14.64 16.97
C ASP A 48 -5.19 -15.53 17.49
N LYS A 49 -4.77 -16.47 16.64
CA LYS A 49 -3.71 -17.43 16.97
C LYS A 49 -2.35 -16.76 17.16
N GLU A 50 -2.10 -15.61 16.53
CA GLU A 50 -0.88 -14.85 16.71
C GLU A 50 -0.72 -14.40 18.17
N ALA A 51 -1.80 -13.90 18.78
CA ALA A 51 -1.81 -13.45 20.18
C ALA A 51 -1.51 -14.59 21.17
N LEU A 52 -1.82 -15.84 20.81
CA LEU A 52 -1.54 -17.00 21.64
C LEU A 52 -0.05 -17.29 21.81
N ASN A 53 0.80 -16.82 20.88
CA ASN A 53 2.24 -17.06 20.90
C ASN A 53 3.04 -15.94 21.59
N VAL A 54 2.36 -14.96 22.20
CA VAL A 54 3.04 -13.85 22.90
C VAL A 54 3.61 -14.35 24.23
N ASP A 55 4.88 -14.06 24.48
CA ASP A 55 5.52 -14.34 25.77
C ASP A 55 4.92 -13.45 26.87
N ALA A 56 4.58 -14.05 28.01
CA ALA A 56 3.96 -13.39 29.15
C ALA A 56 4.84 -13.42 30.42
N ALA A 57 6.08 -13.90 30.30
CA ALA A 57 7.05 -13.96 31.39
C ALA A 57 7.61 -12.57 31.77
N TRP A 58 7.95 -12.38 33.04
CA TRP A 58 8.63 -11.17 33.54
C TRP A 58 10.13 -11.14 33.23
N PHE A 59 10.73 -12.32 33.05
CA PHE A 59 12.13 -12.50 32.68
C PHE A 59 12.26 -13.85 31.99
N TYR A 60 13.29 -14.00 31.16
CA TYR A 60 13.64 -15.32 30.62
C TYR A 60 14.62 -16.01 31.55
N GLU A 61 14.42 -17.31 31.75
CA GLU A 61 15.32 -18.10 32.59
C GLU A 61 16.65 -18.36 31.90
N ARG A 62 17.70 -18.60 32.70
CA ARG A 62 19.04 -18.95 32.21
C ARG A 62 19.02 -20.10 31.20
N GLN A 63 18.19 -21.11 31.44
CA GLN A 63 18.07 -22.29 30.58
C GLN A 63 17.69 -21.91 29.14
N PHE A 64 16.79 -20.94 28.96
CA PHE A 64 16.42 -20.45 27.63
C PHE A 64 17.64 -19.91 26.89
N TYR A 65 18.40 -19.01 27.53
CA TYR A 65 19.59 -18.42 26.92
C TYR A 65 20.66 -19.46 26.57
N GLU A 66 20.92 -20.42 27.45
CA GLU A 66 21.88 -21.50 27.18
C GLU A 66 21.42 -22.41 26.05
N ALA A 67 20.12 -22.73 25.98
CA ALA A 67 19.56 -23.55 24.93
C ALA A 67 19.74 -22.90 23.53
N THR A 68 19.65 -21.57 23.42
CA THR A 68 19.81 -20.87 22.13
C THR A 68 21.17 -21.09 21.47
N LEU A 69 22.22 -21.46 22.23
CA LEU A 69 23.55 -21.77 21.68
C LEU A 69 23.54 -22.96 20.70
N HIS A 70 22.59 -23.88 20.89
CA HIS A 70 22.41 -25.04 20.01
C HIS A 70 21.39 -24.80 18.89
N GLN A 71 20.80 -23.59 18.82
CA GLN A 71 19.79 -23.22 17.83
C GLN A 71 18.63 -24.24 17.71
N PRO A 72 18.05 -24.72 18.84
CA PRO A 72 16.92 -25.65 18.79
C PRO A 72 15.71 -24.99 18.14
N HIS A 73 14.77 -25.82 17.65
CA HIS A 73 13.52 -25.28 17.15
C HIS A 73 12.71 -24.70 18.33
N PRO A 74 12.01 -23.55 18.20
CA PRO A 74 11.29 -22.93 19.32
C PRO A 74 10.29 -23.85 20.02
N LYS A 75 9.68 -24.78 19.29
CA LYS A 75 8.76 -25.79 19.85
C LYS A 75 9.44 -26.77 20.81
N ASP A 76 10.73 -27.03 20.66
CA ASP A 76 11.46 -28.00 21.49
C ASP A 76 11.72 -27.44 22.91
N ILE A 77 11.66 -26.12 23.07
CA ILE A 77 11.88 -25.41 24.34
C ILE A 77 10.60 -24.74 24.86
N ALA A 78 9.47 -24.86 24.15
CA ALA A 78 8.21 -24.20 24.49
C ALA A 78 7.72 -24.57 25.92
N ASP A 79 8.00 -25.78 26.38
CA ASP A 79 7.63 -26.25 27.73
C ASP A 79 8.33 -25.49 28.86
N THR A 80 9.46 -24.84 28.57
CA THR A 80 10.21 -24.01 29.53
C THR A 80 9.79 -22.54 29.50
N MET A 81 8.99 -22.13 28.52
CA MET A 81 8.62 -20.74 28.27
C MET A 81 7.16 -20.48 28.66
N ASP A 82 6.88 -19.28 29.11
CA ASP A 82 5.54 -18.86 29.51
C ASP A 82 4.94 -17.90 28.47
N PHE A 83 3.99 -18.42 27.70
CA PHE A 83 3.28 -17.72 26.63
C PHE A 83 1.76 -17.86 26.77
N VAL A 84 1.00 -16.98 26.11
CA VAL A 84 -0.46 -16.81 26.32
C VAL A 84 -1.24 -18.12 26.22
N GLU A 85 -0.96 -18.99 25.24
CA GLU A 85 -1.67 -20.27 25.07
C GLU A 85 -1.62 -21.14 26.33
N ARG A 86 -0.48 -21.15 27.05
CA ARG A 86 -0.30 -21.97 28.28
C ARG A 86 -1.13 -21.48 29.46
N ARG A 87 -1.63 -20.25 29.38
CA ARG A 87 -2.42 -19.61 30.45
C ARG A 87 -3.93 -19.76 30.22
N LEU A 88 -4.35 -20.23 29.04
CA LEU A 88 -5.75 -20.47 28.70
C LEU A 88 -6.43 -21.42 29.69
N GLY A 89 -7.74 -21.22 29.89
CA GLY A 89 -8.53 -22.00 30.86
C GLY A 89 -8.36 -21.57 32.32
N SER A 90 -7.49 -20.60 32.61
CA SER A 90 -7.28 -20.04 33.95
C SER A 90 -7.45 -18.52 33.98
N VAL A 91 -7.51 -17.94 35.18
CA VAL A 91 -7.53 -16.47 35.37
C VAL A 91 -6.26 -15.80 34.82
N ALA A 92 -5.17 -16.54 34.72
CA ALA A 92 -3.92 -16.05 34.16
C ALA A 92 -4.02 -15.73 32.66
N ALA A 93 -5.07 -16.19 31.96
CA ALA A 93 -5.31 -15.84 30.56
C ALA A 93 -5.57 -14.34 30.34
N VAL A 94 -6.02 -13.61 31.36
CA VAL A 94 -6.41 -12.18 31.27
C VAL A 94 -5.61 -11.27 32.20
N ARG A 95 -4.74 -11.82 33.05
CA ARG A 95 -4.05 -11.08 34.11
C ARG A 95 -2.64 -11.62 34.35
N GLY A 96 -1.78 -10.77 34.91
CA GLY A 96 -0.44 -11.15 35.36
C GLY A 96 0.55 -11.35 34.22
N TYR A 97 0.37 -10.64 33.10
CA TYR A 97 1.33 -10.65 32.00
C TYR A 97 2.53 -9.79 32.40
N GLY A 98 3.72 -10.33 32.19
CA GLY A 98 4.98 -9.63 32.37
C GLY A 98 5.50 -9.04 31.07
N PHE A 99 6.59 -8.29 31.20
CA PHE A 99 7.40 -7.77 30.10
C PHE A 99 8.86 -7.79 30.56
N THR A 100 9.79 -8.00 29.61
CA THR A 100 11.21 -8.18 29.93
C THR A 100 12.02 -6.88 29.92
N HIS A 101 11.59 -5.88 29.14
CA HIS A 101 12.28 -4.61 28.97
C HIS A 101 11.32 -3.46 29.26
N ASP A 102 11.71 -2.58 30.18
CA ASP A 102 10.95 -1.39 30.50
C ASP A 102 11.20 -0.26 29.49
N CYS A 103 10.30 0.72 29.45
CA CYS A 103 10.46 1.93 28.67
C CYS A 103 10.15 3.15 29.54
N ASN A 104 10.95 4.22 29.42
CA ASN A 104 10.67 5.44 30.18
C ASN A 104 9.34 6.08 29.74
N ARG A 105 9.08 6.04 28.44
CA ARG A 105 7.91 6.63 27.78
C ARG A 105 7.56 5.83 26.54
N ILE A 106 6.27 5.54 26.36
CA ILE A 106 5.76 4.80 25.19
C ILE A 106 5.77 5.68 23.93
N ASP A 107 5.71 7.00 24.11
CA ASP A 107 5.71 8.01 23.04
C ASP A 107 7.10 8.62 22.77
N GLU A 108 8.16 8.01 23.30
CA GLU A 108 9.54 8.47 23.08
C GLU A 108 10.02 8.13 21.66
N GLY A 109 9.71 9.02 20.72
CA GLY A 109 10.11 8.86 19.32
C GLY A 109 9.72 10.07 18.46
N PRO A 110 10.19 10.15 17.21
CA PRO A 110 9.76 11.19 16.29
C PRO A 110 8.27 11.01 15.95
N GLU A 111 7.46 12.07 16.15
CA GLU A 111 6.01 12.06 15.90
C GLU A 111 5.65 11.73 14.43
N LEU A 112 6.53 12.11 13.50
CA LEU A 112 6.34 11.91 12.07
C LEU A 112 7.56 11.24 11.46
N SER A 113 7.30 10.28 10.58
CA SER A 113 8.37 9.68 9.79
C SER A 113 8.95 10.71 8.82
N ALA A 114 10.27 10.67 8.65
CA ALA A 114 10.96 11.51 7.67
C ALA A 114 10.42 11.31 6.24
N TYR A 115 9.84 10.14 5.95
CA TYR A 115 9.20 9.87 4.66
C TYR A 115 8.03 10.82 4.34
N LYS A 116 7.29 11.29 5.36
CA LYS A 116 6.18 12.24 5.18
C LYS A 116 6.66 13.68 5.01
N THR A 117 7.84 14.04 5.54
CA THR A 117 8.38 15.40 5.46
C THR A 117 9.11 15.67 4.15
N LEU A 118 9.64 14.64 3.49
CA LEU A 118 10.28 14.73 2.17
C LEU A 118 9.23 14.88 1.07
N ALA A 119 9.28 15.99 0.32
CA ALA A 119 8.27 16.33 -0.67
C ALA A 119 8.46 15.57 -1.99
N THR A 120 9.69 15.57 -2.53
CA THR A 120 9.94 14.97 -3.85
C THR A 120 10.42 13.53 -3.73
N MET A 121 10.23 12.78 -4.81
CA MET A 121 10.74 11.41 -4.91
C MET A 121 12.26 11.36 -4.89
N ILE A 122 12.93 12.37 -5.47
CA ILE A 122 14.39 12.50 -5.45
C ILE A 122 14.85 12.64 -4.00
N ASP A 123 14.19 13.49 -3.21
CA ASP A 123 14.53 13.69 -1.79
C ASP A 123 14.34 12.41 -0.98
N LYS A 124 13.23 11.69 -1.19
CA LYS A 124 12.94 10.41 -0.54
C LYS A 124 14.00 9.36 -0.84
N MET A 125 14.36 9.26 -2.11
CA MET A 125 15.32 8.28 -2.59
C MET A 125 16.74 8.64 -2.12
N ASN A 126 17.13 9.92 -2.15
CA ASN A 126 18.40 10.39 -1.56
C ASN A 126 18.45 10.18 -0.05
N GLY A 127 17.36 10.44 0.67
CA GLY A 127 17.25 10.16 2.10
C GLY A 127 17.48 8.67 2.42
N GLN A 128 16.87 7.78 1.64
CA GLN A 128 17.07 6.33 1.76
C GLN A 128 18.54 5.93 1.50
N LEU A 129 19.13 6.34 0.36
CA LEU A 129 20.48 5.89 0.01
C LEU A 129 21.58 6.56 0.83
N ASN A 130 21.39 7.80 1.29
CA ASN A 130 22.29 8.44 2.24
C ASN A 130 22.32 7.67 3.57
N LEU A 131 21.15 7.23 4.05
CA LEU A 131 21.08 6.37 5.24
C LEU A 131 21.83 5.04 5.00
N CYS A 132 21.67 4.42 3.82
CA CYS A 132 22.43 3.21 3.47
C CYS A 132 23.94 3.43 3.55
N GLN A 133 24.47 4.55 3.05
CA GLN A 133 25.91 4.85 3.12
C GLN A 133 26.43 5.03 4.55
N ARG A 134 25.57 5.44 5.49
CA ARG A 134 25.93 5.60 6.91
C ARG A 134 25.91 4.29 7.69
N LEU A 135 25.17 3.30 7.21
CA LEU A 135 24.96 2.03 7.91
C LEU A 135 25.98 0.99 7.45
N ARG A 136 26.73 0.42 8.42
CA ARG A 136 27.70 -0.66 8.14
C ARG A 136 27.07 -1.94 7.60
N ALA A 137 25.83 -2.23 7.98
CA ALA A 137 25.14 -3.47 7.63
C ALA A 137 24.61 -3.49 6.19
N ILE A 138 24.68 -2.37 5.45
CA ILE A 138 23.99 -2.21 4.17
C ILE A 138 24.99 -1.74 3.11
N ASP A 139 25.04 -2.43 1.97
CA ASP A 139 25.74 -1.95 0.79
C ASP A 139 24.81 -1.07 -0.07
N ALA A 140 25.09 0.24 -0.08
CA ALA A 140 24.32 1.21 -0.84
C ALA A 140 24.28 0.90 -2.35
N ARG A 141 25.35 0.33 -2.93
CA ARG A 141 25.37 -0.03 -4.36
C ARG A 141 24.38 -1.15 -4.66
N THR A 142 24.30 -2.15 -3.78
CA THR A 142 23.37 -3.28 -3.95
C THR A 142 21.93 -2.82 -3.82
N VAL A 143 21.64 -1.94 -2.85
CA VAL A 143 20.30 -1.35 -2.68
C VAL A 143 19.91 -0.51 -3.89
N ALA A 144 20.81 0.35 -4.39
CA ALA A 144 20.57 1.17 -5.58
C ALA A 144 20.26 0.30 -6.81
N SER A 145 21.09 -0.72 -7.10
CA SER A 145 20.84 -1.67 -8.19
C SER A 145 19.51 -2.41 -8.03
N SER A 146 19.15 -2.82 -6.81
CA SER A 146 17.90 -3.52 -6.52
C SER A 146 16.67 -2.64 -6.76
N VAL A 147 16.68 -1.40 -6.26
CA VAL A 147 15.59 -0.43 -6.45
C VAL A 147 15.36 -0.16 -7.93
N ILE A 148 16.43 0.04 -8.70
CA ILE A 148 16.32 0.31 -10.14
C ILE A 148 15.74 -0.91 -10.88
N ARG A 149 16.24 -2.12 -10.60
CA ARG A 149 15.81 -3.33 -11.29
C ARG A 149 14.41 -3.80 -10.93
N SER A 150 14.03 -3.66 -9.67
CA SER A 150 12.78 -4.22 -9.14
C SER A 150 11.62 -3.24 -9.19
N HIS A 151 11.88 -1.93 -9.19
CA HIS A 151 10.83 -0.90 -9.21
C HIS A 151 10.90 -0.02 -10.46
N PHE A 152 12.00 0.69 -10.71
CA PHE A 152 12.03 1.70 -11.77
C PHE A 152 11.98 1.14 -13.18
N LEU A 153 12.79 0.12 -13.51
CA LEU A 153 12.79 -0.48 -14.85
C LEU A 153 11.44 -1.15 -15.18
N PRO A 154 10.80 -1.92 -14.28
CA PRO A 154 9.45 -2.44 -14.50
C PRO A 154 8.42 -1.34 -14.72
N ASP A 155 8.42 -0.28 -13.90
CA ASP A 155 7.48 0.84 -14.03
C ASP A 155 7.66 1.60 -15.34
N LEU A 156 8.91 1.93 -15.71
CA LEU A 156 9.19 2.64 -16.95
C LEU A 156 8.79 1.82 -18.18
N ARG A 157 9.13 0.52 -18.20
CA ARG A 157 8.71 -0.39 -19.26
C ARG A 157 7.20 -0.55 -19.32
N GLY A 158 6.55 -0.66 -18.17
CA GLY A 158 5.10 -0.74 -18.04
C GLY A 158 4.41 0.50 -18.61
N ASN A 159 4.89 1.68 -18.22
CA ASN A 159 4.37 2.97 -18.68
C ASN A 159 4.61 3.18 -20.18
N LEU A 160 5.78 2.82 -20.71
CA LEU A 160 6.08 2.92 -22.14
C LEU A 160 5.18 2.01 -22.98
N ASN A 161 5.00 0.76 -22.55
CA ASN A 161 4.08 -0.19 -23.19
C ASN A 161 2.63 0.30 -23.12
N ALA A 162 2.20 0.85 -21.98
CA ALA A 162 0.89 1.42 -21.80
C ALA A 162 0.69 2.64 -22.71
N TYR A 163 1.69 3.53 -22.80
CA TYR A 163 1.68 4.71 -23.66
C TYR A 163 1.55 4.35 -25.15
N GLY A 164 2.26 3.32 -25.61
CA GLY A 164 2.17 2.84 -27.01
C GLY A 164 0.85 2.14 -27.36
N ARG A 165 0.13 1.60 -26.36
CA ARG A 165 -1.13 0.84 -26.55
C ARG A 165 -2.38 1.56 -26.02
N GLN A 166 -2.22 2.80 -25.58
CA GLN A 166 -3.27 3.51 -24.84
C GLN A 166 -4.52 3.79 -25.68
N LYS A 167 -5.62 4.00 -24.97
CA LYS A 167 -6.85 4.52 -25.55
C LYS A 167 -6.88 6.04 -25.42
N VAL A 168 -7.72 6.69 -26.20
CA VAL A 168 -7.99 8.11 -26.09
C VAL A 168 -9.35 8.30 -25.45
N ARG A 169 -9.43 9.09 -24.38
CA ARG A 169 -10.68 9.33 -23.65
C ARG A 169 -11.21 10.74 -23.92
N CYS A 170 -12.51 10.86 -24.15
CA CYS A 170 -13.17 12.15 -24.17
C CYS A 170 -13.36 12.69 -22.75
N LEU A 171 -12.92 13.92 -22.50
CA LEU A 171 -13.06 14.60 -21.20
C LEU A 171 -14.52 14.99 -20.88
N LYS A 172 -15.38 15.08 -21.91
CA LYS A 172 -16.78 15.50 -21.75
C LYS A 172 -17.73 14.32 -21.50
N CYS A 173 -17.65 13.25 -22.31
CA CYS A 173 -18.57 12.10 -22.21
C CYS A 173 -17.93 10.83 -21.65
N GLY A 174 -16.61 10.85 -21.40
CA GLY A 174 -15.88 9.69 -20.86
C GLY A 174 -15.69 8.53 -21.83
N HIS A 175 -16.20 8.61 -23.06
CA HIS A 175 -16.05 7.54 -24.06
C HIS A 175 -14.57 7.32 -24.41
N SER A 176 -14.17 6.05 -24.53
CA SER A 176 -12.79 5.63 -24.79
C SER A 176 -12.66 5.04 -26.18
N TYR A 177 -11.88 5.71 -27.03
CA TYR A 177 -11.57 5.27 -28.38
C TYR A 177 -10.26 4.48 -28.41
N ARG A 178 -10.22 3.39 -29.17
CA ARG A 178 -8.98 2.63 -29.43
C ARG A 178 -7.97 3.44 -30.26
N ARG A 179 -8.45 4.33 -31.14
CA ARG A 179 -7.62 5.20 -32.00
C ARG A 179 -8.19 6.61 -31.96
N MET A 180 -7.33 7.62 -32.06
CA MET A 180 -7.74 9.02 -32.16
C MET A 180 -8.65 9.21 -33.40
N PRO A 181 -9.88 9.74 -33.24
CA PRO A 181 -10.69 10.17 -34.38
C PRO A 181 -9.96 11.23 -35.22
N LEU A 182 -10.00 11.10 -36.54
CA LEU A 182 -9.35 12.05 -37.47
C LEU A 182 -9.93 13.46 -37.36
N ALA A 183 -11.16 13.60 -36.86
CA ALA A 183 -11.79 14.89 -36.59
C ALA A 183 -11.13 15.68 -35.43
N GLY A 184 -10.22 15.07 -34.65
CA GLY A 184 -9.55 15.71 -33.52
C GLY A 184 -10.43 15.96 -32.28
N HIS A 185 -11.75 15.76 -32.39
CA HIS A 185 -12.71 15.87 -31.30
C HIS A 185 -13.55 14.59 -31.15
N CYS A 186 -14.27 14.48 -30.03
CA CYS A 186 -15.15 13.34 -29.78
C CYS A 186 -16.27 13.25 -30.83
N ILE A 187 -16.39 12.08 -31.46
CA ILE A 187 -17.40 11.74 -32.48
C ILE A 187 -18.54 10.88 -31.92
N GLN A 188 -18.66 10.78 -30.59
CA GLN A 188 -19.74 10.02 -29.97
C GLN A 188 -21.02 10.82 -30.08
N ALA A 189 -22.12 10.17 -30.49
CA ALA A 189 -23.45 10.76 -30.40
C ALA A 189 -23.72 11.19 -28.95
N GLN A 190 -24.25 12.40 -28.76
CA GLN A 190 -24.67 12.82 -27.43
C GLN A 190 -25.78 11.90 -26.95
N LYS A 191 -25.59 11.27 -25.79
CA LYS A 191 -26.71 10.68 -25.05
C LYS A 191 -27.57 11.87 -24.63
N ALA A 192 -28.78 11.98 -25.18
CA ALA A 192 -29.74 12.98 -24.73
C ALA A 192 -29.89 12.84 -23.21
N GLY A 193 -29.42 13.84 -22.47
CA GLY A 193 -29.58 13.88 -21.02
C GLY A 193 -31.07 13.88 -20.71
N GLY A 194 -31.53 12.86 -19.99
CA GLY A 194 -32.93 12.69 -19.66
C GLY A 194 -33.45 13.83 -18.79
N ARG A 195 -34.16 14.77 -19.41
CA ARG A 195 -35.28 15.52 -18.82
C ARG A 195 -36.35 15.71 -19.91
N GLY A 196 -37.45 14.96 -19.80
CA GLY A 196 -38.60 15.00 -20.71
C GLY A 196 -38.92 13.66 -21.40
N LEU A 197 -39.66 13.73 -22.52
CA LEU A 197 -40.24 12.63 -23.35
C LEU A 197 -39.28 11.48 -23.74
N SER A 198 -37.97 11.62 -23.49
CA SER A 198 -36.97 10.56 -23.58
C SER A 198 -37.19 9.38 -22.62
N ALA A 199 -38.00 9.55 -21.56
CA ALA A 199 -38.41 8.45 -20.68
C ALA A 199 -39.44 7.49 -21.32
N HIS A 200 -40.12 7.91 -22.39
CA HIS A 200 -41.12 7.12 -23.12
C HIS A 200 -40.58 6.56 -24.46
N GLY A 201 -39.26 6.39 -24.60
CA GLY A 201 -38.68 5.71 -25.76
C GLY A 201 -38.66 6.52 -27.07
N ILE A 202 -39.07 7.79 -27.04
CA ILE A 202 -38.98 8.69 -28.20
C ILE A 202 -37.59 9.33 -28.22
N ALA A 203 -36.67 8.73 -28.97
CA ALA A 203 -35.36 9.31 -29.24
C ALA A 203 -35.53 10.47 -30.23
N ARG A 204 -35.21 11.70 -29.81
CA ARG A 204 -34.99 12.80 -30.79
C ARG A 204 -33.75 12.44 -31.61
N SER A 205 -33.93 12.34 -32.92
CA SER A 205 -32.87 12.07 -33.91
C SER A 205 -31.88 13.24 -34.09
N GLU A 206 -32.07 14.36 -33.41
CA GLU A 206 -31.18 15.54 -33.44
C GLU A 206 -30.13 15.53 -32.31
N GLY A 207 -29.60 14.35 -31.96
CA GLY A 207 -28.48 14.25 -31.04
C GLY A 207 -27.17 14.59 -31.77
N GLY A 208 -26.73 15.86 -31.69
CA GLY A 208 -25.42 16.26 -32.22
C GLY A 208 -24.26 15.43 -31.66
N LEU A 209 -23.09 15.51 -32.30
CA LEU A 209 -21.88 14.87 -31.80
C LEU A 209 -21.42 15.54 -30.49
N CYS A 210 -20.72 14.79 -29.64
CA CYS A 210 -20.25 15.28 -28.35
C CYS A 210 -19.32 16.50 -28.48
N ASN A 211 -18.44 16.49 -29.48
CA ASN A 211 -17.42 17.51 -29.78
C ASN A 211 -16.52 17.86 -28.58
N GLY A 212 -16.42 16.97 -27.58
CA GLY A 212 -15.53 17.14 -26.44
C GLY A 212 -14.06 16.95 -26.81
N ARG A 213 -13.17 17.60 -26.04
CA ARG A 213 -11.72 17.41 -26.16
C ARG A 213 -11.34 15.97 -25.80
N LEU A 214 -10.38 15.46 -26.55
CA LEU A 214 -9.82 14.14 -26.38
C LEU A 214 -8.49 14.24 -25.65
N ALA A 215 -8.27 13.36 -24.69
CA ALA A 215 -7.04 13.28 -23.91
C ALA A 215 -6.48 11.86 -23.97
N LEU A 216 -5.15 11.78 -23.99
CA LEU A 216 -4.42 10.54 -23.77
C LEU A 216 -4.67 10.04 -22.33
N THR A 217 -4.83 8.74 -22.16
CA THR A 217 -5.00 8.16 -20.81
C THR A 217 -3.68 8.07 -20.05
N VAL A 218 -2.55 8.01 -20.77
CA VAL A 218 -1.18 8.03 -20.23
C VAL A 218 -0.43 9.17 -20.90
N SER A 219 0.06 10.12 -20.10
CA SER A 219 0.85 11.25 -20.61
C SER A 219 2.31 10.87 -20.81
N GLU A 220 3.01 11.58 -21.71
CA GLU A 220 4.45 11.43 -21.88
C GLU A 220 5.21 11.69 -20.57
N GLY A 221 4.78 12.70 -19.80
CA GLY A 221 5.37 13.02 -18.50
C GLY A 221 5.34 11.86 -17.51
N ALA A 222 4.31 11.01 -17.55
CA ALA A 222 4.25 9.81 -16.70
C ALA A 222 5.33 8.77 -17.08
N VAL A 223 5.72 8.69 -18.35
CA VAL A 223 6.79 7.81 -18.83
C VAL A 223 8.16 8.37 -18.45
N ARG A 224 8.37 9.68 -18.63
CA ARG A 224 9.67 10.34 -18.36
C ARG A 224 9.98 10.57 -16.88
N LYS A 225 8.96 10.59 -16.00
CA LYS A 225 9.06 10.95 -14.58
C LYS A 225 10.26 10.34 -13.83
N TYR A 226 10.59 9.08 -14.12
CA TYR A 226 11.62 8.33 -13.39
C TYR A 226 13.00 8.37 -14.04
N ILE A 227 13.12 8.87 -15.27
CA ILE A 227 14.38 8.82 -16.03
C ILE A 227 15.46 9.64 -15.34
N GLU A 228 15.15 10.89 -15.00
CA GLU A 228 16.10 11.81 -14.35
C GLU A 228 16.49 11.32 -12.95
N VAL A 229 15.51 10.84 -12.18
CA VAL A 229 15.74 10.28 -10.84
C VAL A 229 16.69 9.08 -10.93
N THR A 230 16.40 8.14 -11.83
CA THR A 230 17.19 6.91 -11.99
C THR A 230 18.63 7.23 -12.40
N LYS A 231 18.83 8.16 -13.35
CA LYS A 231 20.15 8.63 -13.77
C LYS A 231 20.92 9.24 -12.59
N HIS A 232 20.28 10.11 -11.82
CA HIS A 232 20.89 10.73 -10.65
C HIS A 232 21.40 9.70 -9.64
N VAL A 233 20.63 8.64 -9.34
CA VAL A 233 21.10 7.60 -8.41
C VAL A 233 22.20 6.73 -8.99
N MET A 234 22.12 6.39 -10.28
CA MET A 234 23.17 5.64 -10.95
C MET A 234 24.51 6.37 -10.93
N ASP A 235 24.50 7.69 -11.09
CA ASP A 235 25.70 8.52 -11.09
C ASP A 235 26.24 8.74 -9.67
N THR A 236 25.35 8.91 -8.68
CA THR A 236 25.74 9.24 -7.31
C THR A 236 26.20 8.01 -6.52
N TYR A 237 25.51 6.88 -6.65
CA TYR A 237 25.74 5.69 -5.80
C TYR A 237 26.39 4.53 -6.56
N GLY A 238 26.40 4.60 -7.90
CA GLY A 238 26.93 3.54 -8.75
C GLY A 238 26.00 2.33 -8.82
N VAL A 239 26.05 1.64 -9.96
CA VAL A 239 25.30 0.41 -10.23
C VAL A 239 26.17 -0.53 -11.06
N ASP A 240 25.76 -1.79 -11.17
CA ASP A 240 26.36 -2.75 -12.09
C ASP A 240 26.17 -2.34 -13.56
N THR A 241 27.08 -2.79 -14.43
CA THR A 241 27.12 -2.43 -15.85
C THR A 241 25.84 -2.80 -16.59
N TYR A 242 25.23 -3.94 -16.26
CA TYR A 242 24.01 -4.40 -16.92
C TYR A 242 22.82 -3.46 -16.61
N THR A 243 22.63 -3.12 -15.33
CA THR A 243 21.59 -2.16 -14.91
C THR A 243 21.80 -0.81 -15.58
N ARG A 244 23.05 -0.34 -15.67
CA ARG A 244 23.38 0.92 -16.35
C ARG A 244 22.98 0.92 -17.82
N GLN A 245 23.44 -0.08 -18.58
CA GLN A 245 23.15 -0.19 -20.01
C GLN A 245 21.65 -0.30 -20.28
N ASN A 246 20.94 -1.10 -19.47
CA ASN A 246 19.50 -1.29 -19.63
C ASN A 246 18.73 0.03 -19.43
N MET A 247 19.10 0.81 -18.41
CA MET A 247 18.52 2.12 -18.18
C MET A 247 18.86 3.10 -19.33
N GLU A 248 20.11 3.17 -19.77
CA GLU A 248 20.50 4.04 -20.89
C GLU A 248 19.73 3.72 -22.18
N TRP A 249 19.56 2.44 -22.50
CA TRP A 249 18.79 1.99 -23.66
C TRP A 249 17.32 2.37 -23.57
N LEU A 250 16.70 2.13 -22.41
CA LEU A 250 15.31 2.48 -22.19
C LEU A 250 15.09 3.99 -22.20
N ALA A 251 15.98 4.76 -21.57
CA ALA A 251 15.91 6.21 -21.59
C ALA A 251 16.10 6.80 -23.00
N GLY A 252 16.94 6.19 -23.84
CA GLY A 252 17.11 6.58 -25.24
C GLY A 252 15.93 6.20 -26.13
N SER A 253 15.05 5.30 -25.68
CA SER A 253 13.86 4.85 -26.42
C SER A 253 12.61 5.68 -26.14
N VAL A 254 12.66 6.62 -25.18
CA VAL A 254 11.55 7.50 -24.78
C VAL A 254 11.77 8.91 -25.31
#